data_AF-A0A3L7WVH1-F1
#
_entry.id   AF-A0A3L7WVH1-F1
#
_cell.length_a   1.000
_cell.length_b   1.000
_cell.length_c   1.000
_cell.angle_alpha   90.00
_cell.angle_beta   90.00
_cell.angle_gamma   90.00
#
_symmetry.space_group_name_H-M   'P 1'
#
loop_
_entity.id
_entity.type
_entity.pdbx_description
1 polymer ?
#
loop_
_entity_poly.entity_id
_entity_poly.type
_entity_poly.pdbx_seq_one_letter_code
_entity_poly.pdbx_strand_id
1 'polypeptide(L)'
;QKGRREEGRKGRDSLRNTQLATRTVTLTHNASGHFECRWVHLAVNTGVAASFLSAIRQPIFCPVAHGEGNFQAADAATVRRLDAAGLVAFRYVDADGVPAGGRYPINPNGSVADIAGICNAAGNVVGLMPHPEDHVNSIQNPLRTGGGLGLALFEALINGQ
;
A
#
# COMPACT_ATOMS: atom_id res chain seq x y z
N GLN A 1 -72.20 -7.02 -2.45
CA GLN A 1 -71.07 -6.82 -1.51
C GLN A 1 -69.82 -7.42 -2.17
N LYS A 2 -69.08 -6.65 -2.97
CA LYS A 2 -67.80 -5.98 -2.62
C LYS A 2 -66.74 -6.94 -2.05
N GLY A 3 -66.15 -7.78 -2.90
CA GLY A 3 -64.85 -8.43 -2.69
C GLY A 3 -63.78 -7.69 -3.50
N ARG A 4 -62.93 -6.92 -2.81
CA ARG A 4 -61.81 -6.16 -3.37
C ARG A 4 -60.58 -7.04 -3.51
N ARG A 5 -59.90 -6.89 -4.66
CA ARG A 5 -58.45 -6.80 -4.87
C ARG A 5 -57.57 -7.97 -4.42
N GLU A 6 -56.82 -8.50 -5.38
CA GLU A 6 -55.36 -8.53 -5.30
C GLU A 6 -54.79 -8.52 -6.73
N GLU A 7 -54.60 -7.32 -7.27
CA GLU A 7 -53.82 -7.08 -8.48
C GLU A 7 -52.35 -7.30 -8.16
N GLY A 8 -51.71 -8.11 -8.99
CA GLY A 8 -50.28 -8.42 -8.92
C GLY A 8 -49.44 -7.15 -8.97
N ARG A 9 -48.79 -6.85 -7.85
CA ARG A 9 -47.68 -5.89 -7.79
C ARG A 9 -46.37 -6.63 -8.07
N LYS A 10 -46.21 -7.12 -9.30
CA LYS A 10 -44.87 -7.43 -9.85
C LYS A 10 -44.23 -6.09 -10.24
N GLY A 11 -43.08 -5.78 -9.67
CA GLY A 11 -42.24 -4.67 -10.13
C GLY A 11 -41.94 -3.65 -9.05
N ARG A 12 -41.04 -4.02 -8.12
CA ARG A 12 -40.09 -3.11 -7.46
C ARG A 12 -39.20 -3.90 -6.52
N ASP A 13 -38.31 -4.73 -7.07
CA ASP A 13 -37.12 -5.15 -6.31
C ASP A 13 -35.97 -5.74 -7.15
N SER A 14 -35.71 -5.19 -8.34
CA SER A 14 -34.69 -5.74 -9.27
C SER A 14 -33.57 -4.77 -9.59
N LEU A 15 -33.10 -4.01 -8.59
CA LEU A 15 -31.85 -3.25 -8.68
C LEU A 15 -31.05 -3.40 -7.37
N ARG A 16 -30.86 -4.63 -6.90
CA ARG A 16 -29.74 -4.91 -6.00
C ARG A 16 -28.49 -4.96 -6.87
N ASN A 17 -27.68 -3.91 -6.74
CA ASN A 17 -26.39 -3.75 -7.39
C ASN A 17 -25.47 -4.92 -6.99
N THR A 18 -25.54 -6.03 -7.72
CA THR A 18 -24.94 -7.33 -7.35
C THR A 18 -23.50 -7.40 -7.83
N GLN A 19 -22.69 -6.38 -7.51
CA GLN A 19 -21.24 -6.45 -7.65
C GLN A 19 -20.54 -5.31 -6.88
N LEU A 20 -20.87 -5.13 -5.60
CA LEU A 20 -19.92 -4.46 -4.73
C LEU A 20 -18.71 -5.40 -4.59
N ALA A 21 -17.58 -5.02 -5.18
CA ALA A 21 -16.34 -5.76 -5.05
C ALA A 21 -16.04 -6.00 -3.57
N THR A 22 -15.86 -7.25 -3.17
CA THR A 22 -15.53 -7.57 -1.78
C THR A 22 -14.21 -6.91 -1.42
N ARG A 23 -14.23 -6.03 -0.41
CA ARG A 23 -13.03 -5.38 0.11
C ARG A 23 -12.18 -6.42 0.84
N THR A 24 -11.07 -6.80 0.22
CA THR A 24 -10.13 -7.79 0.79
C THR A 24 -8.94 -7.15 1.48
N VAL A 25 -8.72 -5.84 1.27
CA VAL A 25 -7.65 -5.06 1.90
C VAL A 25 -8.12 -3.67 2.34
N THR A 26 -7.47 -3.11 3.36
CA THR A 26 -7.80 -1.81 3.96
C THR A 26 -6.53 -1.08 4.36
N LEU A 27 -6.64 0.23 4.53
CA LEU A 27 -5.84 0.98 5.49
C LEU A 27 -6.69 1.23 6.73
N THR A 28 -6.10 1.13 7.91
CA THR A 28 -6.77 1.37 9.20
C THR A 28 -5.87 2.21 10.11
N HIS A 29 -6.38 2.57 11.29
CA HIS A 29 -5.58 3.18 12.35
C HIS A 29 -4.29 2.39 12.60
N ASN A 30 -3.20 3.12 12.84
CA ASN A 30 -1.92 2.56 13.25
C ASN A 30 -2.12 1.66 14.48
N ALA A 31 -1.42 0.53 14.54
CA ALA A 31 -1.47 -0.36 15.70
C ALA A 31 -1.05 0.34 17.01
N SER A 32 -0.24 1.40 16.89
CA SER A 32 0.20 2.25 18.00
C SER A 32 -0.88 3.23 18.50
N GLY A 33 -1.99 3.39 17.78
CA GLY A 33 -3.11 4.25 18.15
C GLY A 33 -2.84 5.76 18.07
N HIS A 34 -1.73 6.18 17.47
CA HIS A 34 -1.36 7.59 17.32
C HIS A 34 -0.78 7.91 15.94
N PHE A 35 -0.67 9.21 15.67
CA PHE A 35 -0.08 9.73 14.43
C PHE A 35 1.42 9.43 14.38
N GLU A 36 1.87 8.91 13.24
CA GLU A 36 3.27 8.59 13.00
C GLU A 36 3.91 9.63 12.08
N CYS A 37 4.91 10.33 12.61
CA CYS A 37 5.77 11.28 11.89
C CYS A 37 7.23 10.86 12.05
N ARG A 38 7.75 10.07 11.11
CA ARG A 38 9.12 9.54 11.21
C ARG A 38 9.73 9.19 9.87
N TRP A 39 11.01 8.87 9.90
CA TRP A 39 11.73 8.35 8.75
C TRP A 39 11.78 6.82 8.78
N VAL A 40 11.55 6.20 7.63
CA VAL A 40 11.50 4.74 7.46
C VAL A 40 12.30 4.31 6.24
N HIS A 41 12.67 3.04 6.19
CA HIS A 41 13.28 2.44 5.00
C HIS A 41 12.29 1.49 4.32
N LEU A 42 12.28 1.54 2.99
CA LEU A 42 11.44 0.71 2.14
C LEU A 42 12.28 -0.06 1.14
N ALA A 43 12.04 -1.36 1.03
CA ALA A 43 12.58 -2.15 -0.06
C ALA A 43 11.49 -2.43 -1.09
N VAL A 44 11.88 -2.41 -2.37
CA VAL A 44 11.04 -2.94 -3.45
C VAL A 44 10.92 -4.45 -3.29
N ASN A 45 9.70 -4.96 -3.41
CA ASN A 45 9.47 -6.40 -3.33
C ASN A 45 10.05 -7.11 -4.57
N THR A 46 10.67 -8.27 -4.38
CA THR A 46 11.19 -9.06 -5.50
C THR A 46 10.04 -9.59 -6.35
N GLY A 47 10.15 -9.49 -7.68
CA GLY A 47 9.12 -9.97 -8.61
C GLY A 47 7.87 -9.09 -8.68
N VAL A 48 7.97 -7.82 -8.31
CA VAL A 48 6.88 -6.85 -8.42
C VAL A 48 6.39 -6.69 -9.86
N ALA A 49 5.07 -6.62 -10.05
CA ALA A 49 4.43 -6.48 -11.37
C ALA A 49 4.69 -5.10 -11.99
N ALA A 50 4.86 -4.06 -11.17
CA ALA A 50 5.34 -2.74 -11.58
C ALA A 50 6.84 -2.81 -11.94
N SER A 51 7.14 -3.27 -13.16
CA SER A 51 8.49 -3.58 -13.64
C SER A 51 9.49 -2.44 -13.45
N PHE A 52 9.06 -1.19 -13.62
CA PHE A 52 9.90 -0.01 -13.45
C PHE A 52 10.55 0.08 -12.06
N LEU A 53 9.88 -0.41 -11.01
CA LEU A 53 10.43 -0.45 -9.65
C LEU A 53 11.66 -1.35 -9.52
N SER A 54 11.85 -2.31 -10.42
CA SER A 54 12.98 -3.26 -10.39
C SER A 54 14.34 -2.58 -10.61
N ALA A 55 14.36 -1.35 -11.12
CA ALA A 55 15.57 -0.54 -11.23
C ALA A 55 16.09 -0.07 -9.85
N ILE A 56 15.23 -0.02 -8.84
CA ILE A 56 15.57 0.44 -7.48
C ILE A 56 16.14 -0.74 -6.69
N ARG A 57 17.47 -0.74 -6.50
CA ARG A 57 18.21 -1.82 -5.85
C ARG A 57 18.44 -1.61 -4.35
N GLN A 58 18.42 -0.36 -3.91
CA GLN A 58 18.73 0.04 -2.54
C GLN A 58 17.46 0.45 -1.80
N PRO A 59 17.41 0.28 -0.46
CA PRO A 59 16.30 0.79 0.32
C PRO A 59 16.10 2.29 0.10
N ILE A 60 14.84 2.70 -0.07
CA ILE A 60 14.44 4.11 -0.10
C ILE A 60 14.24 4.55 1.35
N PHE A 61 14.90 5.62 1.75
CA PHE A 61 14.72 6.25 3.04
C PHE A 61 13.78 7.44 2.87
N CYS A 62 12.59 7.41 3.46
CA CYS A 62 11.61 8.49 3.26
C CYS A 62 10.74 8.72 4.51
N PRO A 63 10.08 9.89 4.61
CA PRO A 63 9.20 10.18 5.72
C PRO A 63 7.85 9.46 5.58
N VAL A 64 7.24 9.18 6.73
CA VAL A 64 5.81 8.86 6.89
C VAL A 64 5.17 9.91 7.77
N ALA A 65 3.93 10.26 7.47
CA ALA A 65 3.13 11.26 8.18
C ALA A 65 1.64 10.84 8.18
N HIS A 66 1.26 9.83 8.96
CA HIS A 66 -0.11 9.29 8.91
C HIS A 66 -0.62 8.78 10.28
N GLY A 67 -1.94 8.85 10.50
CA GLY A 67 -2.65 8.18 11.61
C GLY A 67 -3.31 6.85 11.21
N GLU A 68 -3.51 6.65 9.90
CA GLU A 68 -4.27 5.53 9.33
C GLU A 68 -3.51 4.82 8.20
N GLY A 69 -2.24 4.48 8.44
CA GLY A 69 -1.37 3.85 7.44
C GLY A 69 -1.28 2.33 7.53
N ASN A 70 -1.99 1.71 8.46
CA ASN A 70 -1.89 0.29 8.73
C ASN A 70 -2.58 -0.53 7.63
N PHE A 71 -1.79 -1.12 6.73
CA PHE A 71 -2.28 -2.02 5.70
C PHE A 71 -2.74 -3.33 6.33
N GLN A 72 -4.01 -3.66 6.12
CA GLN A 72 -4.64 -4.89 6.63
C GLN A 72 -5.28 -5.68 5.49
N ALA A 73 -5.18 -7.00 5.58
CA ALA A 73 -5.82 -7.94 4.67
C ALA A 73 -6.88 -8.76 5.42
N ALA A 74 -7.92 -9.20 4.71
CA ALA A 74 -8.99 -10.00 5.29
C ALA A 74 -8.50 -11.31 5.90
N ASP A 75 -7.47 -11.92 5.29
CA ASP A 75 -6.85 -13.16 5.75
C ASP A 75 -5.42 -13.32 5.20
N ALA A 76 -4.70 -14.31 5.73
CA ALA A 76 -3.37 -14.65 5.26
C ALA A 76 -3.34 -15.18 3.81
N ALA A 77 -4.46 -15.72 3.30
CA ALA A 77 -4.56 -16.19 1.91
C ALA A 77 -4.52 -15.01 0.93
N THR A 78 -5.11 -13.88 1.31
CA THR A 78 -5.09 -12.62 0.57
C THR A 78 -3.67 -12.09 0.46
N VAL A 79 -2.92 -12.06 1.56
CA VAL A 79 -1.50 -11.66 1.55
C VAL A 79 -0.69 -12.55 0.61
N ARG A 80 -0.81 -13.88 0.74
CA ARG A 80 -0.12 -14.83 -0.15
C ARG A 80 -0.48 -14.64 -1.63
N ARG A 81 -1.75 -14.34 -1.92
CA ARG A 81 -2.21 -14.08 -3.29
C ARG A 81 -1.60 -12.79 -3.86
N LEU A 82 -1.51 -11.73 -3.06
CA LEU A 82 -0.86 -10.48 -3.47
C LEU A 82 0.63 -10.72 -3.76
N ASP A 83 1.30 -11.46 -2.88
CA ASP A 83 2.72 -11.84 -3.05
C ASP A 83 2.95 -12.66 -4.31
N ALA A 84 2.19 -13.75 -4.49
CA ALA A 84 2.32 -14.64 -5.64
C ALA A 84 2.03 -13.94 -6.97
N ALA A 85 1.16 -12.91 -6.95
CA ALA A 85 0.84 -12.11 -8.12
C ALA A 85 1.79 -10.90 -8.32
N GLY A 86 2.81 -10.73 -7.48
CA GLY A 86 3.74 -9.60 -7.57
C GLY A 86 3.10 -8.24 -7.28
N LEU A 87 1.98 -8.20 -6.56
CA LEU A 87 1.21 -6.97 -6.31
C LEU A 87 1.67 -6.21 -5.07
N VAL A 88 2.51 -6.80 -4.23
CA VAL A 88 3.19 -6.09 -3.16
C VAL A 88 4.34 -5.29 -3.79
N ALA A 89 4.30 -3.97 -3.68
CA ALA A 89 5.31 -3.10 -4.28
C ALA A 89 6.45 -2.81 -3.32
N PHE A 90 6.12 -2.49 -2.06
CA PHE A 90 7.08 -2.08 -1.05
C PHE A 90 6.83 -2.76 0.29
N ARG A 91 7.92 -3.03 1.01
CA ARG A 91 7.87 -3.47 2.41
C ARG A 91 8.76 -2.60 3.28
N TYR A 92 8.35 -2.42 4.53
CA TYR A 92 9.19 -1.83 5.56
C TYR A 92 10.38 -2.74 5.88
N VAL A 93 11.56 -2.15 5.86
CA VAL A 93 12.85 -2.81 6.16
C VAL A 93 13.66 -1.90 7.09
N ASP A 94 14.73 -2.43 7.68
CA ASP A 94 15.73 -1.58 8.32
C ASP A 94 16.71 -0.98 7.31
N ALA A 95 17.71 -0.25 7.81
CA ALA A 95 18.70 0.45 6.99
C ALA A 95 19.57 -0.51 6.16
N ASP A 96 19.71 -1.77 6.58
CA ASP A 96 20.47 -2.80 5.87
C ASP A 96 19.58 -3.59 4.89
N GLY A 97 18.29 -3.23 4.78
CA GLY A 97 17.32 -3.90 3.93
C GLY A 97 16.74 -5.19 4.53
N VAL A 98 16.97 -5.45 5.82
CA VAL A 98 16.42 -6.63 6.49
C VAL A 98 14.93 -6.39 6.78
N PRO A 99 14.05 -7.38 6.54
CA PRO A 99 12.63 -7.25 6.84
C PRO A 99 12.34 -6.79 8.27
N ALA A 100 11.39 -5.87 8.41
CA ALA A 100 10.99 -5.34 9.72
C ALA A 100 10.48 -6.44 10.66
N GLY A 101 9.84 -7.49 10.13
CA GLY A 101 9.30 -8.58 10.91
C GLY A 101 8.21 -8.12 11.88
N GLY A 102 7.42 -7.12 11.50
CA GLY A 102 6.41 -6.48 12.34
C GLY A 102 6.97 -5.64 13.49
N ARG A 103 8.29 -5.44 13.59
CA ARG A 103 8.90 -4.71 14.70
C ARG A 103 8.71 -3.20 14.54
N TYR A 104 8.12 -2.59 15.55
CA TYR A 104 8.18 -1.14 15.74
C TYR A 104 9.59 -0.73 16.23
N PRO A 105 10.18 0.40 15.77
CA PRO A 105 9.60 1.42 14.90
C PRO A 105 9.77 1.18 13.39
N ILE A 106 10.42 0.09 12.97
CA ILE A 106 10.78 -0.21 11.58
C ILE A 106 9.54 -0.35 10.70
N ASN A 107 8.57 -1.16 11.14
CA ASN A 107 7.19 -1.10 10.68
C ASN A 107 6.44 -0.12 11.61
N PRO A 108 6.18 1.12 11.18
CA PRO A 108 5.68 2.17 12.06
C PRO A 108 4.22 1.98 12.46
N ASN A 109 3.46 1.25 11.64
CA ASN A 109 2.00 1.32 11.64
C ASN A 109 1.32 -0.02 11.89
N GLY A 110 2.11 -1.10 11.95
CA GLY A 110 1.64 -2.45 12.21
C GLY A 110 1.06 -3.15 10.98
N SER A 111 1.41 -2.68 9.78
CA SER A 111 0.94 -3.29 8.52
C SER A 111 1.26 -4.77 8.46
N VAL A 112 0.27 -5.58 8.03
CA VAL A 112 0.46 -7.03 7.90
C VAL A 112 1.58 -7.33 6.90
N ALA A 113 2.46 -8.26 7.28
CA ALA A 113 3.64 -8.64 6.52
C ALA A 113 4.57 -7.45 6.16
N ASP A 114 4.53 -6.36 6.91
CA ASP A 114 5.34 -5.16 6.63
C ASP A 114 5.01 -4.47 5.29
N ILE A 115 3.82 -4.70 4.71
CA ILE A 115 3.42 -4.09 3.43
C ILE A 115 3.29 -2.57 3.59
N ALA A 116 4.07 -1.82 2.81
CA ALA A 116 4.03 -0.35 2.79
C ALA A 116 3.34 0.21 1.54
N GLY A 117 3.23 -0.61 0.48
CA GLY A 117 2.57 -0.24 -0.76
C GLY A 117 2.28 -1.42 -1.66
N ILE A 118 1.27 -1.28 -2.52
CA ILE A 118 0.83 -2.29 -3.49
C ILE A 118 0.71 -1.66 -4.88
N CYS A 119 0.73 -2.49 -5.92
CA CYS A 119 0.43 -2.06 -7.29
C CYS A 119 -0.79 -2.77 -7.87
N ASN A 120 -1.36 -2.23 -8.94
CA ASN A 120 -2.41 -2.90 -9.69
C ASN A 120 -1.83 -4.05 -10.55
N ALA A 121 -2.72 -4.90 -11.07
CA ALA A 121 -2.33 -6.05 -11.88
C ALA A 121 -1.61 -5.70 -13.19
N ALA A 122 -1.86 -4.50 -13.74
CA ALA A 122 -1.16 -4.01 -14.92
C ALA A 122 0.21 -3.39 -14.60
N GLY A 123 0.56 -3.23 -13.32
CA GLY A 123 1.85 -2.66 -12.88
C GLY A 123 2.02 -1.17 -13.16
N ASN A 124 0.99 -0.45 -13.60
CA ASN A 124 1.06 0.96 -13.97
C ASN A 124 0.47 1.93 -12.92
N VAL A 125 -0.10 1.39 -11.83
CA VAL A 125 -0.58 2.17 -10.69
C VAL A 125 0.04 1.59 -9.42
N VAL A 126 0.67 2.44 -8.61
CA VAL A 126 1.26 2.09 -7.31
C VAL A 126 0.61 2.95 -6.23
N GLY A 127 0.08 2.32 -5.19
CA GLY A 127 -0.37 2.97 -3.97
C GLY A 127 0.69 2.81 -2.88
N LEU A 128 1.11 3.92 -2.29
CA LEU A 128 2.17 3.99 -1.29
C LEU A 128 1.71 4.88 -0.13
N MET A 129 2.01 4.49 1.12
CA MET A 129 1.73 5.33 2.29
C MET A 129 2.89 6.26 2.69
N PRO A 130 4.17 5.86 2.56
CA PRO A 130 5.29 6.78 2.70
C PRO A 130 5.29 7.88 1.63
N HIS A 131 5.93 9.01 1.95
CA HIS A 131 5.99 10.22 1.11
C HIS A 131 7.38 10.42 0.48
N PRO A 132 7.76 9.65 -0.56
CA PRO A 132 9.04 9.82 -1.25
C PRO A 132 9.17 11.18 -1.96
N GLU A 133 8.06 11.84 -2.29
CA GLU A 133 8.00 13.18 -2.88
C GLU A 133 8.57 14.27 -1.96
N ASP A 134 8.42 14.10 -0.64
CA ASP A 134 8.90 15.05 0.36
C ASP A 134 10.42 14.96 0.57
N HIS A 135 11.07 14.03 -0.13
CA HIS A 135 12.48 13.71 0.06
C HIS A 135 13.20 13.35 -1.27
N VAL A 136 13.13 14.25 -2.25
CA VAL A 136 13.85 14.11 -3.54
C VAL A 136 15.18 14.85 -3.57
N ASN A 137 15.44 15.75 -2.61
CA ASN A 137 16.66 16.53 -2.48
C ASN A 137 17.33 16.27 -1.12
N SER A 138 18.65 16.24 -1.08
CA SER A 138 19.43 16.05 0.15
C SER A 138 19.17 17.14 1.21
N ILE A 139 18.75 18.36 0.82
CA ILE A 139 18.37 19.40 1.77
C ILE A 139 17.10 19.07 2.56
N GLN A 140 16.22 18.22 2.01
CA GLN A 140 15.02 17.73 2.67
C GLN A 140 15.33 16.51 3.56
N ASN A 141 16.55 15.97 3.50
CA ASN A 141 17.02 14.92 4.39
C ASN A 141 17.43 15.51 5.74
N PRO A 142 16.90 15.05 6.89
CA PRO A 142 17.41 15.46 8.20
C PRO A 142 18.88 15.08 8.39
N LEU A 143 19.34 14.00 7.75
CA LEU A 143 20.74 13.55 7.79
C LEU A 143 21.62 14.29 6.79
N ARG A 144 21.04 15.10 5.90
CA ARG A 144 21.70 15.79 4.77
C ARG A 144 22.57 14.86 3.90
N THR A 145 22.25 13.56 3.89
CA THR A 145 22.90 12.57 3.03
C THR A 145 22.21 12.51 1.67
N GLY A 146 22.97 12.16 0.63
CA GLY A 146 22.46 12.04 -0.75
C GLY A 146 22.01 10.64 -1.16
N GLY A 147 22.08 9.66 -0.27
CA GLY A 147 21.74 8.25 -0.56
C GLY A 147 20.31 7.91 -0.14
N GLY A 148 19.67 6.99 -0.87
CA GLY A 148 18.34 6.47 -0.53
C GLY A 148 17.19 7.44 -0.76
N LEU A 149 17.39 8.51 -1.54
CA LEU A 149 16.37 9.54 -1.78
C LEU A 149 15.15 8.96 -2.51
N GLY A 150 13.98 9.58 -2.30
CA GLY A 150 12.76 9.27 -3.03
C GLY A 150 12.86 9.53 -4.54
N LEU A 151 13.87 10.32 -4.98
CA LEU A 151 14.13 10.61 -6.39
C LEU A 151 14.27 9.34 -7.25
N ALA A 152 14.90 8.29 -6.71
CA ALA A 152 15.09 7.03 -7.43
C ALA A 152 13.77 6.40 -7.90
N LEU A 153 12.67 6.64 -7.17
CA LEU A 153 11.34 6.19 -7.58
C LEU A 153 10.84 6.89 -8.84
N PHE A 154 11.04 8.20 -8.93
CA PHE A 154 10.59 9.02 -10.06
C PHE A 154 11.47 8.78 -11.29
N GLU A 155 12.79 8.64 -11.10
CA GLU A 155 13.71 8.24 -12.17
C GLU A 155 13.35 6.87 -12.73
N ALA A 156 13.04 5.91 -11.85
CA ALA A 156 12.59 4.58 -12.26
C ALA A 156 11.31 4.66 -13.09
N LEU A 157 10.33 5.48 -12.68
CA LEU A 157 9.06 5.66 -13.40
C LEU A 157 9.26 6.22 -14.82
N ILE A 158 10.16 7.19 -14.97
CA ILE A 158 10.45 7.85 -16.26
C ILE A 158 11.25 6.93 -17.17
N ASN A 159 12.29 6.28 -16.64
CA ASN A 159 13.23 5.48 -17.42
C ASN A 159 12.77 4.04 -17.66
N GLY A 160 11.76 3.57 -16.92
CA GLY A 160 11.20 2.22 -17.02
C GLY A 160 10.07 2.07 -18.05
N GLN A 161 9.86 3.06 -18.91
CA GLN A 161 8.94 3.01 -20.07
C GLN A 161 9.59 2.31 -21.26
#